data_AF-A0A354UR93-F1
#
_entry.id   AF-A0A354UR93-F1
#
_cell.length_a   1.000
_cell.length_b   1.000
_cell.length_c   1.000
_cell.angle_alpha   90.00
_cell.angle_beta   90.00
_cell.angle_gamma   90.00
#
_symmetry.space_group_name_H-M   'P 1'
#
loop_
_entity.id
_entity.type
_entity.pdbx_description
1 polymer ?
#
loop_
_entity_poly.entity_id
_entity_poly.type
_entity_poly.pdbx_seq_one_letter_code
_entity_poly.pdbx_strand_id
1 'polypeptide(L)'
;MHDLRKKYDIGALLRANAVTIMFVVLCIICLIFSGQTVPYVMYELFGRLSRNAFIVLALILPIIAGMGINFAITIGAMAAQISALWVIEWGISGLGGFLVAMLMTVPIAGFFGYLIGNLLNKMKGQEMIGGLILGYFANGLYQLLFLFIFGNLIPLNAPGLVIKGSTGVANTIDLSTDRGFKYALDGIWNVPFGTGLYVFCGLFVVCAVAKLLLKKSDKKKTLVTVGICAAACLVYQIPAVAALFAMVKVPMVT
;
A
#
# COMPACT_ATOMS: atom_id res chain seq x y z
N MET A 1 -18.32 -3.67 54.64
CA MET A 1 -17.27 -2.84 54.02
C MET A 1 -16.65 -3.66 52.91
N HIS A 2 -16.76 -3.14 51.68
CA HIS A 2 -16.59 -3.88 50.43
C HIS A 2 -15.11 -3.99 50.02
N ASP A 3 -14.70 -5.16 49.55
CA ASP A 3 -13.36 -5.56 49.11
C ASP A 3 -12.71 -4.62 48.07
N LEU A 4 -11.48 -4.18 48.35
CA LEU A 4 -10.59 -3.50 47.39
C LEU A 4 -9.16 -4.01 47.54
N ARG A 5 -8.89 -5.25 47.11
CA ARG A 5 -7.53 -5.67 46.73
C ARG A 5 -7.57 -6.58 45.51
N LYS A 6 -7.73 -5.94 44.34
CA LYS A 6 -7.62 -6.58 43.03
C LYS A 6 -6.17 -7.07 42.84
N LYS A 7 -5.90 -8.31 43.25
CA LYS A 7 -4.66 -9.02 42.91
C LYS A 7 -4.69 -9.27 41.40
N TYR A 8 -3.85 -8.57 40.64
CA TYR A 8 -3.67 -8.87 39.22
C TYR A 8 -3.09 -10.28 39.11
N ASP A 9 -3.90 -11.21 38.60
CA ASP A 9 -3.52 -12.60 38.44
C ASP A 9 -2.72 -12.75 37.13
N ILE A 10 -1.41 -12.54 37.25
CA ILE A 10 -0.46 -12.50 36.12
C ILE A 10 -0.49 -13.83 35.34
N GLY A 11 -0.74 -14.95 36.02
CA GLY A 11 -0.86 -16.28 35.41
C GLY A 11 -2.12 -16.45 34.55
N ALA A 12 -3.25 -15.85 34.96
CA ALA A 12 -4.47 -15.84 34.17
C ALA A 12 -4.33 -14.97 32.91
N LEU A 13 -3.64 -13.83 33.03
CA LEU A 13 -3.33 -12.93 31.91
C LEU A 13 -2.37 -13.59 30.89
N LEU A 14 -1.39 -14.36 31.37
CA LEU A 14 -0.46 -15.13 30.53
C LEU A 14 -1.14 -16.25 29.74
N ARG A 15 -2.11 -16.96 30.33
CA ARG A 15 -2.90 -17.99 29.62
C ARG A 15 -3.91 -17.39 28.66
N ALA A 16 -4.57 -16.30 29.04
CA ALA A 16 -5.56 -15.62 28.20
C ALA A 16 -4.94 -15.04 26.92
N ASN A 17 -3.69 -14.56 26.99
CA ASN A 17 -2.98 -13.93 25.86
C ASN A 17 -1.76 -14.74 25.39
N ALA A 18 -1.74 -16.05 25.62
CA ALA A 18 -0.58 -16.91 25.35
C ALA A 18 -0.07 -16.80 23.90
N VAL A 19 -0.99 -16.71 22.93
CA VAL A 19 -0.65 -16.57 21.50
C VAL A 19 0.02 -15.22 21.23
N THR A 20 -0.51 -14.12 21.79
CA THR A 20 0.05 -12.78 21.64
C THR A 20 1.43 -12.68 22.27
N ILE A 21 1.60 -13.28 23.46
CA ILE A 21 2.89 -13.28 24.16
C ILE A 21 3.93 -14.09 23.38
N MET A 22 3.55 -15.28 22.88
CA MET A 22 4.43 -16.09 22.05
C MET A 22 4.84 -15.35 20.77
N PHE A 23 3.90 -14.68 20.11
CA PHE A 23 4.17 -13.88 18.92
C PHE A 23 5.14 -12.73 19.20
N VAL A 24 4.94 -11.99 20.30
CA VAL A 24 5.83 -10.88 20.70
C VAL A 24 7.23 -11.40 21.01
N VAL A 25 7.35 -12.51 21.75
CA VAL A 25 8.65 -13.13 22.05
C VAL A 25 9.37 -13.54 20.78
N LEU A 26 8.66 -14.16 19.84
CA LEU A 26 9.22 -14.56 18.54
C LEU A 26 9.65 -13.34 17.72
N CYS A 27 8.87 -12.26 17.69
CA CYS A 27 9.25 -11.01 17.04
C CYS A 27 10.53 -10.42 17.63
N ILE A 28 10.70 -10.43 18.96
CA ILE A 28 11.90 -9.92 19.63
C ILE A 28 13.12 -10.77 19.25
N ILE A 29 12.99 -12.11 19.28
CA ILE A 29 14.08 -13.01 18.89
C ILE A 29 14.45 -12.76 17.42
N CYS A 30 13.48 -12.72 16.51
CA CYS A 30 13.73 -12.44 15.09
C CYS A 30 14.37 -11.06 14.88
N LEU A 31 14.00 -10.03 15.64
CA LEU A 31 14.63 -8.70 15.57
C LEU A 31 16.11 -8.76 15.93
N ILE A 32 16.45 -9.47 17.00
CA ILE A 32 17.84 -9.63 17.46
C ILE A 32 18.66 -10.39 16.41
N PHE A 33 18.14 -11.51 15.88
CA PHE A 33 18.83 -12.31 14.87
C PHE A 33 18.91 -11.63 13.50
N SER A 34 17.93 -10.79 13.16
CA SER A 34 17.88 -10.13 11.85
C SER A 34 18.90 -9.00 11.71
N GLY A 35 19.45 -8.47 12.82
CA GLY A 35 20.41 -7.35 12.81
C GLY A 35 19.84 -6.04 12.25
N GLN A 36 18.53 -6.00 11.97
CA GLN A 36 17.84 -4.83 11.42
C GLN A 36 17.46 -3.87 12.55
N THR A 37 17.54 -2.57 12.29
CA THR A 37 17.16 -1.57 13.27
C THR A 37 15.64 -1.55 13.47
N VAL A 38 15.16 -1.28 14.68
CA VAL A 38 13.71 -1.18 14.98
C VAL A 38 13.00 -0.19 14.05
N PRO A 39 13.56 0.99 13.71
CA PRO A 39 12.96 1.89 12.73
C PRO A 39 12.75 1.29 11.33
N TYR A 40 13.69 0.47 10.85
CA TYR A 40 13.55 -0.21 9.55
C TYR A 40 12.39 -1.20 9.55
N VAL A 41 12.26 -2.00 10.61
CA VAL A 41 11.14 -2.95 10.73
C VAL A 41 9.81 -2.23 10.84
N MET A 42 9.74 -1.11 11.57
CA MET A 42 8.55 -0.27 11.60
C MET A 42 8.23 0.29 10.20
N TYR A 43 9.22 0.78 9.46
CA TYR A 43 9.03 1.27 8.09
C TYR A 43 8.44 0.20 7.15
N GLU A 44 9.00 -1.02 7.17
CA GLU A 44 8.48 -2.16 6.40
C GLU A 44 7.06 -2.56 6.82
N LEU A 45 6.77 -2.57 8.13
CA LEU A 45 5.44 -2.89 8.64
C LEU A 45 4.41 -1.84 8.22
N PHE A 46 4.72 -0.54 8.34
CA PHE A 46 3.84 0.53 7.88
C PHE A 46 3.67 0.49 6.35
N GLY A 47 4.73 0.21 5.59
CA GLY A 47 4.65 0.05 4.14
C GLY A 47 3.76 -1.13 3.72
N ARG A 48 3.75 -2.23 4.47
CA ARG A 48 2.83 -3.36 4.25
C ARG A 48 1.40 -3.03 4.65
N LEU A 49 1.23 -2.42 5.82
CA LEU A 49 -0.08 -1.98 6.32
C LEU A 49 -0.74 -1.03 5.34
N SER A 50 0.00 -0.04 4.84
CA SER A 50 -0.49 0.94 3.86
C SER A 50 -0.95 0.27 2.56
N ARG A 51 -0.11 -0.60 1.98
CA ARG A 51 -0.47 -1.36 0.76
C ARG A 51 -1.70 -2.24 0.97
N ASN A 52 -1.76 -2.96 2.09
CA ASN A 52 -2.90 -3.84 2.39
C ASN A 52 -4.18 -3.04 2.65
N ALA A 53 -4.08 -1.89 3.33
CA ALA A 53 -5.22 -1.00 3.56
C ALA A 53 -5.77 -0.45 2.25
N PHE A 54 -4.89 -0.07 1.30
CA PHE A 54 -5.31 0.38 -0.03
C PHE A 54 -6.02 -0.73 -0.82
N ILE A 55 -5.48 -1.96 -0.81
CA ILE A 55 -6.14 -3.12 -1.43
C ILE A 55 -7.52 -3.34 -0.79
N VAL A 56 -7.62 -3.28 0.54
CA VAL A 56 -8.90 -3.43 1.24
C VAL A 56 -9.91 -2.34 0.85
N LEU A 57 -9.47 -1.10 0.68
CA LEU A 57 -10.33 -0.02 0.21
C LEU A 57 -10.82 -0.29 -1.22
N ALA A 58 -9.96 -0.82 -2.10
CA ALA A 58 -10.34 -1.21 -3.45
C ALA A 58 -11.34 -2.40 -3.47
N LEU A 59 -11.29 -3.30 -2.48
CA LEU A 59 -12.23 -4.41 -2.33
C LEU A 59 -13.66 -3.96 -2.02
N ILE A 60 -13.88 -2.73 -1.53
CA ILE A 60 -15.22 -2.20 -1.25
C ILE A 60 -16.06 -2.08 -2.52
N LEU A 61 -15.46 -1.70 -3.66
CA LEU A 61 -16.16 -1.55 -4.94
C LEU A 61 -16.80 -2.87 -5.42
N PRO A 62 -16.07 -3.99 -5.51
CA PRO A 62 -16.66 -5.31 -5.79
C PRO A 62 -17.77 -5.72 -4.82
N ILE A 63 -17.57 -5.50 -3.51
CA ILE A 63 -18.54 -5.88 -2.47
C ILE A 63 -19.87 -5.15 -2.66
N ILE A 64 -19.84 -3.84 -2.92
CA ILE A 64 -21.06 -3.05 -3.17
C ILE A 64 -21.74 -3.48 -4.47
N ALA A 65 -20.96 -3.87 -5.48
CA ALA A 65 -21.49 -4.39 -6.74
C ALA A 65 -22.10 -5.81 -6.61
N GLY A 66 -22.02 -6.45 -5.43
CA GLY A 66 -22.51 -7.82 -5.22
C GLY A 66 -21.62 -8.89 -5.85
N MET A 67 -20.48 -8.51 -6.43
CA MET A 67 -19.51 -9.42 -7.02
C MET A 67 -18.57 -9.97 -5.93
N GLY A 68 -18.06 -11.19 -6.13
CA GLY A 68 -17.13 -11.81 -5.19
C GLY A 68 -15.85 -11.00 -4.96
N ILE A 69 -15.31 -11.11 -3.74
CA ILE A 69 -14.38 -10.14 -3.14
C ILE A 69 -13.09 -9.92 -3.96
N ASN A 70 -12.53 -10.92 -4.67
CA ASN A 70 -11.12 -10.85 -5.10
C ASN A 70 -10.83 -10.84 -6.63
N PHE A 71 -11.83 -10.82 -7.51
CA PHE A 71 -11.60 -11.16 -8.94
C PHE A 71 -11.25 -9.98 -9.84
N ALA A 72 -11.76 -8.79 -9.53
CA ALA A 72 -11.46 -7.59 -10.31
C ALA A 72 -10.00 -7.13 -10.13
N ILE A 73 -9.44 -7.37 -8.93
CA ILE A 73 -8.10 -6.88 -8.57
C ILE A 73 -7.01 -7.63 -9.35
N THR A 74 -7.11 -8.96 -9.48
CA THR A 74 -6.08 -9.74 -10.17
C THR A 74 -6.00 -9.35 -11.65
N ILE A 75 -7.13 -9.28 -12.35
CA ILE A 75 -7.15 -8.92 -13.78
C ILE A 75 -6.72 -7.46 -13.99
N GLY A 76 -7.18 -6.54 -13.14
CA GLY A 76 -6.75 -5.14 -13.19
C GLY A 76 -5.25 -4.98 -12.95
N ALA A 77 -4.68 -5.72 -11.99
CA ALA A 77 -3.25 -5.74 -11.73
C ALA A 77 -2.46 -6.29 -12.93
N MET A 78 -2.98 -7.30 -13.63
CA MET A 78 -2.35 -7.83 -14.82
C MET A 78 -2.40 -6.83 -15.98
N ALA A 79 -3.53 -6.14 -16.20
CA ALA A 79 -3.62 -5.05 -17.17
C ALA A 79 -2.60 -3.92 -16.88
N ALA A 80 -2.39 -3.60 -15.60
CA ALA A 80 -1.36 -2.65 -15.18
C ALA A 80 0.06 -3.17 -15.46
N GLN A 81 0.32 -4.46 -15.24
CA GLN A 81 1.62 -5.07 -15.57
C GLN A 81 1.90 -5.05 -17.07
N ILE A 82 0.92 -5.35 -17.93
CA ILE A 82 1.07 -5.25 -19.40
C ILE A 82 1.43 -3.81 -19.81
N SER A 83 0.73 -2.82 -19.25
CA SER A 83 0.97 -1.41 -19.54
C SER A 83 2.36 -0.97 -19.07
N ALA A 84 2.76 -1.39 -17.87
CA ALA A 84 4.08 -1.12 -17.32
C ALA A 84 5.20 -1.72 -18.18
N LEU A 85 5.05 -2.97 -18.65
CA LEU A 85 6.00 -3.60 -19.57
C LEU A 85 6.21 -2.76 -20.82
N TRP A 86 5.12 -2.30 -21.43
CA TRP A 86 5.20 -1.55 -22.67
C TRP A 86 5.88 -0.19 -22.50
N VAL A 87 5.56 0.51 -21.42
CA VAL A 87 6.18 1.80 -21.09
C VAL A 87 7.67 1.67 -20.83
N ILE A 88 8.09 0.60 -20.14
CA ILE A 88 9.52 0.34 -19.89
C ILE A 88 10.23 -0.02 -21.20
N GLU A 89 9.60 -0.80 -22.08
CA GLU A 89 10.18 -1.15 -23.39
C GLU A 89 10.33 0.10 -24.28
N TRP A 90 9.38 1.03 -24.23
CA TRP A 90 9.49 2.34 -24.88
C TRP A 90 10.53 3.27 -24.23
N GLY A 91 11.10 2.89 -23.09
CA GLY A 91 12.13 3.65 -22.39
C GLY A 91 11.63 4.95 -21.76
N ILE A 92 10.31 5.11 -21.58
CA ILE A 92 9.71 6.29 -20.97
C ILE A 92 9.80 6.13 -19.45
N SER A 93 10.74 6.83 -18.82
CA SER A 93 10.98 6.77 -17.37
C SER A 93 10.36 7.93 -16.59
N GLY A 94 10.36 7.84 -15.26
CA GLY A 94 9.85 8.88 -14.37
C GLY A 94 8.34 9.11 -14.43
N LEU A 95 7.90 10.35 -14.15
CA LEU A 95 6.48 10.73 -14.09
C LEU A 95 5.75 10.55 -15.42
N GLY A 96 6.44 10.82 -16.54
CA GLY A 96 5.88 10.61 -17.88
C GLY A 96 5.56 9.14 -18.13
N GLY A 97 6.47 8.24 -17.77
CA GLY A 97 6.26 6.80 -17.88
C GLY A 97 5.08 6.33 -17.02
N PHE A 98 5.02 6.80 -15.78
CA PHE A 98 3.91 6.47 -14.87
C PHE A 98 2.54 6.91 -15.41
N LEU A 99 2.42 8.13 -15.93
CA LEU A 99 1.17 8.64 -16.49
C LEU A 99 0.76 7.89 -17.75
N VAL A 100 1.70 7.59 -18.66
CA VAL A 100 1.43 6.79 -19.86
C VAL A 100 0.98 5.38 -19.46
N ALA A 101 1.63 4.77 -18.46
CA ALA A 101 1.24 3.45 -17.96
C ALA A 101 -0.19 3.47 -17.39
N MET A 102 -0.55 4.49 -16.61
CA MET A 102 -1.91 4.63 -16.10
C MET A 102 -2.93 4.86 -17.23
N LEU A 103 -2.62 5.74 -18.18
CA LEU A 103 -3.50 6.01 -19.32
C LEU A 103 -3.72 4.78 -20.20
N MET A 104 -2.73 3.90 -20.34
CA MET A 104 -2.88 2.62 -21.04
C MET A 104 -3.61 1.57 -20.20
N THR A 105 -3.42 1.58 -18.87
CA THR A 105 -4.07 0.63 -17.98
C THR A 105 -5.58 0.80 -17.99
N VAL A 106 -6.10 2.03 -17.99
CA VAL A 106 -7.55 2.33 -17.96
C VAL A 106 -8.35 1.65 -19.08
N PRO A 107 -8.01 1.82 -20.38
CA PRO A 107 -8.76 1.18 -21.46
C PRO A 107 -8.59 -0.35 -21.47
N ILE A 108 -7.40 -0.87 -21.15
CA ILE A 108 -7.14 -2.31 -21.12
C ILE A 108 -7.94 -2.96 -19.98
N ALA A 109 -7.88 -2.39 -18.78
CA ALA A 109 -8.63 -2.85 -17.62
C ALA A 109 -10.15 -2.70 -17.82
N GLY A 110 -10.59 -1.62 -18.48
CA GLY A 110 -12.00 -1.41 -18.83
C GLY A 110 -12.52 -2.47 -19.81
N PHE A 111 -11.73 -2.80 -20.84
CA PHE A 111 -12.07 -3.85 -21.80
C PHE A 111 -12.17 -5.23 -21.14
N PHE A 112 -11.16 -5.64 -20.38
CA PHE A 112 -11.21 -6.91 -19.66
C PHE A 112 -12.31 -6.91 -18.59
N GLY A 113 -12.53 -5.80 -17.90
CA GLY A 113 -13.62 -5.63 -16.93
C GLY A 113 -15.00 -5.82 -17.56
N TYR A 114 -15.21 -5.30 -18.77
CA TYR A 114 -16.45 -5.50 -19.53
C TYR A 114 -16.66 -6.97 -19.91
N LEU A 115 -15.63 -7.65 -20.41
CA LEU A 115 -15.70 -9.07 -20.76
C LEU A 115 -16.02 -9.93 -19.53
N ILE A 116 -15.37 -9.65 -18.41
CA ILE A 116 -15.59 -10.36 -17.15
C ILE A 116 -16.99 -10.08 -16.63
N GLY A 117 -17.45 -8.83 -16.63
CA GLY A 117 -18.80 -8.47 -16.21
C GLY A 117 -19.87 -9.23 -16.99
N ASN A 118 -19.72 -9.33 -18.31
CA ASN A 118 -20.61 -10.14 -19.15
C ASN A 118 -20.56 -11.64 -18.81
N LEU A 119 -19.38 -12.17 -18.50
CA LEU A 119 -19.19 -13.57 -18.14
C LEU A 119 -19.74 -13.89 -16.75
N LEU A 120 -19.56 -13.02 -15.78
CA LEU A 120 -20.12 -13.14 -14.42
C LEU A 120 -21.65 -13.09 -14.46
N ASN A 121 -22.23 -12.24 -15.31
CA ASN A 121 -23.68 -12.16 -15.46
C ASN A 121 -24.29 -13.46 -16.01
N LYS A 122 -23.52 -14.25 -16.79
CA LYS A 122 -23.91 -15.60 -17.24
C LYS A 122 -23.75 -16.68 -16.16
N MET A 123 -22.96 -16.43 -15.12
CA MET A 123 -22.69 -17.37 -14.02
C MET A 123 -23.37 -16.93 -12.71
N LYS A 124 -24.55 -16.34 -12.82
CA LYS A 124 -25.31 -15.80 -11.69
C LYS A 124 -25.56 -16.89 -10.64
N GLY A 125 -25.17 -16.63 -9.38
CA GLY A 125 -25.24 -17.60 -8.28
C GLY A 125 -23.98 -18.48 -8.10
N GLN A 126 -23.04 -18.47 -9.05
CA GLN A 126 -21.70 -19.08 -8.92
C GLN A 126 -20.58 -18.09 -9.24
N GLU A 127 -20.87 -16.79 -9.18
CA GLU A 127 -19.98 -15.69 -9.54
C GLU A 127 -18.66 -15.72 -8.77
N MET A 128 -18.69 -16.19 -7.51
CA MET A 128 -17.49 -16.33 -6.70
C MET A 128 -16.55 -17.43 -7.21
N ILE A 129 -17.09 -18.60 -7.56
CA ILE A 129 -16.27 -19.72 -8.03
C ILE A 129 -15.79 -19.45 -9.46
N GLY A 130 -16.70 -18.97 -10.32
CA GLY A 130 -16.37 -18.60 -11.69
C GLY A 130 -15.34 -17.49 -11.78
N GLY A 131 -15.42 -16.48 -10.91
CA GLY A 131 -14.39 -15.44 -10.80
C GLY A 131 -13.02 -15.99 -10.36
N LEU A 132 -13.00 -16.97 -9.43
CA LEU A 132 -11.75 -17.58 -8.94
C LEU A 132 -11.04 -18.35 -10.03
N ILE A 133 -11.80 -19.19 -10.75
CA ILE A 133 -11.29 -19.95 -11.89
C ILE A 133 -10.80 -18.99 -12.98
N LEU A 134 -11.56 -17.92 -13.27
CA LEU A 134 -11.18 -16.93 -14.27
C LEU A 134 -9.89 -16.19 -13.90
N GLY A 135 -9.69 -15.85 -12.62
CA GLY A 135 -8.46 -15.25 -12.13
C GLY A 135 -7.24 -16.17 -12.31
N TYR A 136 -7.37 -17.45 -11.95
CA TYR A 136 -6.30 -18.44 -12.18
C TYR A 136 -6.03 -18.67 -13.67
N PHE A 137 -7.09 -18.77 -14.47
CA PHE A 137 -7.00 -18.94 -15.91
C PHE A 137 -6.29 -17.75 -16.57
N ALA A 138 -6.69 -16.52 -16.22
CA ALA A 138 -6.03 -15.33 -16.71
C ALA A 138 -4.56 -15.30 -16.32
N ASN A 139 -4.23 -15.57 -15.05
CA ASN A 139 -2.85 -15.64 -14.58
C ASN A 139 -2.03 -16.68 -15.37
N GLY A 140 -2.59 -17.86 -15.63
CA GLY A 140 -1.96 -18.88 -16.47
C GLY A 140 -1.75 -18.41 -17.91
N LEU A 141 -2.76 -17.76 -18.50
CA LEU A 141 -2.68 -17.20 -19.86
C LEU A 141 -1.62 -16.10 -19.94
N TYR A 142 -1.54 -15.23 -18.95
CA TYR A 142 -0.52 -14.18 -18.87
C TYR A 142 0.87 -14.77 -18.73
N GLN A 143 1.06 -15.76 -17.86
CA GLN A 143 2.35 -16.43 -17.76
C GLN A 143 2.75 -17.07 -19.08
N LEU A 144 1.82 -17.73 -19.78
CA LEU A 144 2.08 -18.32 -21.09
C LEU A 144 2.42 -17.25 -22.15
N LEU A 145 1.64 -16.17 -22.22
CA LEU A 145 1.88 -15.09 -23.17
C LEU A 145 3.21 -14.38 -22.90
N PHE A 146 3.51 -14.05 -21.63
CA PHE A 146 4.67 -13.23 -21.29
C PHE A 146 5.96 -14.03 -21.15
N LEU A 147 5.96 -15.23 -20.57
CA LEU A 147 7.19 -16.01 -20.46
C LEU A 147 7.55 -16.76 -21.76
N PHE A 148 6.56 -17.21 -22.53
CA PHE A 148 6.79 -18.09 -23.68
C PHE A 148 6.68 -17.39 -25.04
N ILE A 149 5.74 -16.46 -25.20
CA ILE A 149 5.50 -15.80 -26.49
C ILE A 149 6.26 -14.46 -26.58
N PHE A 150 6.14 -13.59 -25.57
CA PHE A 150 7.03 -12.44 -25.41
C PHE A 150 8.43 -12.93 -25.03
N GLY A 151 9.43 -12.48 -25.77
CA GLY A 151 10.76 -13.10 -25.76
C GLY A 151 11.10 -13.77 -27.08
N ASN A 152 10.27 -14.70 -27.54
CA ASN A 152 10.52 -15.42 -28.80
C ASN A 152 10.00 -14.64 -30.03
N LEU A 153 8.85 -13.95 -29.90
CA LEU A 153 8.20 -13.24 -31.01
C LEU A 153 8.45 -11.72 -31.04
N ILE A 154 8.67 -11.11 -29.86
CA ILE A 154 8.97 -9.68 -29.71
C ILE A 154 10.26 -9.57 -28.90
N PRO A 155 11.38 -9.13 -29.50
CA PRO A 155 12.64 -8.97 -28.77
C PRO A 155 12.53 -7.77 -27.83
N LEU A 156 12.56 -8.05 -26.54
CA LEU A 156 12.65 -7.01 -25.50
C LEU A 156 14.11 -6.61 -25.39
N ASN A 157 14.43 -5.39 -25.81
CA ASN A 157 15.81 -4.91 -25.85
C ASN A 157 16.25 -4.28 -24.52
N ALA A 158 15.33 -4.15 -23.57
CA ALA A 158 15.60 -3.49 -22.30
C ALA A 158 16.22 -4.45 -21.25
N PRO A 159 17.41 -4.10 -20.70
CA PRO A 159 18.07 -4.92 -19.69
C PRO A 159 17.24 -4.94 -18.39
N GLY A 160 16.92 -6.14 -17.89
CA GLY A 160 16.12 -6.36 -16.68
C GLY A 160 14.67 -6.83 -16.93
N LEU A 161 14.17 -6.74 -18.15
CA LEU A 161 12.85 -7.26 -18.55
C LEU A 161 12.89 -8.75 -18.95
N VAL A 162 14.05 -9.20 -19.43
CA VAL A 162 14.30 -10.58 -19.86
C VAL A 162 15.05 -11.31 -18.75
N ILE A 163 14.70 -12.58 -18.51
CA ILE A 163 15.43 -13.45 -17.59
C ILE A 163 16.91 -13.44 -18.00
N LYS A 164 17.83 -13.11 -17.07
CA LYS A 164 19.28 -13.23 -17.33
C LYS A 164 19.59 -14.66 -17.77
N GLY A 165 19.83 -14.86 -19.07
CA GLY A 165 20.17 -16.15 -19.67
C GLY A 165 19.03 -16.93 -20.35
N SER A 166 17.82 -16.37 -20.51
CA SER A 166 16.75 -17.00 -21.30
C SER A 166 15.92 -15.94 -22.03
N THR A 167 15.22 -16.30 -23.09
CA THR A 167 14.46 -15.35 -23.91
C THR A 167 13.15 -14.89 -23.25
N GLY A 168 12.67 -15.54 -22.18
CA GLY A 168 11.37 -15.21 -21.56
C GLY A 168 11.37 -13.95 -20.69
N VAL A 169 10.21 -13.30 -20.59
CA VAL A 169 9.99 -12.15 -19.69
C VAL A 169 10.01 -12.60 -18.24
N ALA A 170 10.69 -11.83 -17.38
CA ALA A 170 10.67 -12.10 -15.95
C ALA A 170 9.24 -11.90 -15.38
N ASN A 171 8.78 -12.84 -14.56
CA ASN A 171 7.51 -12.71 -13.82
C ASN A 171 7.46 -11.47 -12.92
N THR A 172 8.61 -10.93 -12.56
CA THR A 172 8.78 -9.73 -11.75
C THR A 172 9.49 -8.67 -12.57
N ILE A 173 8.79 -7.57 -12.82
CA ILE A 173 9.35 -6.41 -13.50
C ILE A 173 9.96 -5.51 -12.44
N ASP A 174 11.28 -5.30 -12.48
CA ASP A 174 11.91 -4.37 -11.55
C ASP A 174 11.74 -2.92 -12.03
N LEU A 175 10.79 -2.23 -11.40
CA LEU A 175 10.52 -0.80 -11.61
C LEU A 175 11.54 0.13 -10.93
N SER A 176 12.57 -0.41 -10.27
CA SER A 176 13.61 0.34 -9.55
C SER A 176 14.83 0.70 -10.42
N THR A 177 14.87 0.22 -11.67
CA THR A 177 15.96 0.49 -12.63
C THR A 177 15.83 1.91 -13.22
N ASP A 178 16.88 2.47 -13.84
CA ASP A 178 16.88 3.82 -14.47
C ASP A 178 15.72 4.07 -15.47
N ARG A 179 15.10 3.00 -15.98
CA ARG A 179 13.93 3.05 -16.88
C ARG A 179 12.59 2.88 -16.18
N GLY A 180 12.59 2.51 -14.92
CA GLY A 180 11.39 2.28 -14.11
C GLY A 180 10.86 3.56 -13.46
N PHE A 181 9.65 3.47 -12.92
CA PHE A 181 8.92 4.62 -12.37
C PHE A 181 8.48 4.40 -10.91
N LYS A 182 9.13 3.49 -10.17
CA LYS A 182 8.81 3.14 -8.77
C LYS A 182 8.77 4.35 -7.82
N TYR A 183 9.54 5.39 -8.10
CA TYR A 183 9.61 6.63 -7.31
C TYR A 183 9.12 7.87 -8.06
N ALA A 184 8.39 7.69 -9.17
CA ALA A 184 7.92 8.80 -10.00
C ALA A 184 7.02 9.79 -9.23
N LEU A 185 6.23 9.28 -8.29
CA LEU A 185 5.37 10.09 -7.41
C LEU A 185 6.09 10.51 -6.13
N ASP A 186 6.89 9.62 -5.53
CA ASP A 186 7.67 9.91 -4.33
C ASP A 186 8.60 11.11 -4.53
N GLY A 187 9.06 11.42 -5.74
CA GLY A 187 9.95 12.55 -6.02
C GLY A 187 9.31 13.93 -6.13
N ILE A 188 7.97 14.05 -6.18
CA ILE A 188 7.30 15.33 -6.52
C ILE A 188 7.43 16.34 -5.39
N TRP A 189 7.18 15.93 -4.14
CA TRP A 189 7.40 16.77 -2.96
C TRP A 189 7.56 15.93 -1.69
N ASN A 190 8.79 15.66 -1.32
CA ASN A 190 9.13 15.04 -0.03
C ASN A 190 9.51 16.09 0.99
N VAL A 191 8.85 16.03 2.14
CA VAL A 191 9.18 16.87 3.29
C VAL A 191 9.67 15.95 4.43
N PRO A 192 10.76 16.30 5.14
CA PRO A 192 11.16 15.57 6.34
C PRO A 192 10.00 15.47 7.33
N PHE A 193 9.84 14.33 8.00
CA PHE A 193 8.71 14.09 8.91
C PHE A 193 8.47 15.23 9.91
N GLY A 194 9.54 15.85 10.43
CA GLY A 194 9.43 17.01 11.31
C GLY A 194 8.71 18.19 10.65
N THR A 195 9.15 18.61 9.47
CA THR A 195 8.53 19.71 8.74
C THR A 195 7.10 19.35 8.29
N GLY A 196 6.84 18.09 7.91
CA GLY A 196 5.50 17.60 7.60
C GLY A 196 4.55 17.67 8.81
N LEU A 197 5.03 17.25 9.99
CA LEU A 197 4.26 17.31 11.24
C LEU A 197 3.93 18.75 11.65
N TYR A 198 4.86 19.70 11.46
CA TYR A 198 4.60 21.12 11.69
C TYR A 198 3.59 21.70 10.69
N VAL A 199 3.66 21.32 9.41
CA VAL A 199 2.70 21.78 8.39
C VAL A 199 1.31 21.23 8.66
N PHE A 200 1.18 19.92 8.98
CA PHE A 200 -0.11 19.33 9.32
C PHE A 200 -0.70 19.88 10.62
N CYS A 201 0.11 20.05 11.67
CA CYS A 201 -0.34 20.70 12.91
C CYS A 201 -0.75 22.16 12.65
N GLY A 202 0.03 22.90 11.85
CA GLY A 202 -0.31 24.26 11.45
C GLY A 202 -1.63 24.34 10.69
N LEU A 203 -1.84 23.46 9.70
CA LEU A 203 -3.07 23.41 8.91
C LEU A 203 -4.29 23.03 9.76
N PHE A 204 -4.13 22.11 10.71
CA PHE A 204 -5.20 21.72 11.63
C PHE A 204 -5.56 22.86 12.61
N VAL A 205 -4.56 23.58 13.12
CA VAL A 205 -4.78 24.76 13.98
C VAL A 205 -5.47 25.86 13.18
N VAL A 206 -5.04 26.15 11.95
CA VAL A 206 -5.69 27.14 11.07
C VAL A 206 -7.13 26.73 10.75
N CYS A 207 -7.39 25.47 10.40
CA CYS A 207 -8.74 24.95 10.19
C CYS A 207 -9.61 25.02 11.45
N ALA A 208 -9.05 24.74 12.63
CA ALA A 208 -9.77 24.79 13.90
C ALA A 208 -10.08 26.23 14.33
N VAL A 209 -9.18 27.18 14.08
CA VAL A 209 -9.37 28.62 14.29
C VAL A 209 -10.39 29.18 13.28
N ALA A 210 -10.30 28.79 12.01
CA ALA A 210 -11.28 29.19 10.98
C ALA A 210 -12.70 28.67 11.30
N LYS A 211 -12.83 27.43 11.79
CA LYS A 211 -14.14 26.89 12.25
C LYS A 211 -14.67 27.58 13.50
N LEU A 212 -13.80 28.12 14.36
CA LEU A 212 -14.16 28.89 15.53
C LEU A 212 -14.60 30.31 15.14
N LEU A 213 -13.92 30.95 14.18
CA LEU A 213 -14.30 32.24 13.58
C LEU A 213 -15.61 32.16 12.80
N LEU A 214 -15.85 31.04 12.08
CA LEU A 214 -17.13 30.73 11.41
C LEU A 214 -18.22 30.25 12.39
N LYS A 215 -18.00 30.37 13.71
CA LYS A 215 -18.95 30.12 14.82
C LYS A 215 -19.67 28.75 14.79
N LYS A 216 -19.06 27.75 14.13
CA LYS A 216 -19.64 26.41 13.89
C LYS A 216 -19.11 25.34 14.86
N SER A 217 -18.33 25.72 15.88
CA SER A 217 -17.78 24.79 16.88
C SER A 217 -17.54 25.42 18.25
N ASP A 218 -17.56 24.55 19.26
CA ASP A 218 -17.44 24.85 20.68
C ASP A 218 -15.99 25.19 21.09
N LYS A 219 -15.81 26.26 21.87
CA LYS A 219 -14.47 26.79 22.25
C LYS A 219 -13.60 25.74 22.95
N LYS A 220 -14.22 24.82 23.70
CA LYS A 220 -13.53 23.74 24.43
C LYS A 220 -12.93 22.68 23.50
N LYS A 221 -13.61 22.32 22.41
CA LYS A 221 -13.12 21.29 21.46
C LYS A 221 -11.92 21.81 20.67
N THR A 222 -11.95 23.07 20.24
CA THR A 222 -10.81 23.71 19.57
C THR A 222 -9.60 23.83 20.48
N LEU A 223 -9.80 24.14 21.77
CA LEU A 223 -8.69 24.25 22.73
C LEU A 223 -8.04 22.89 23.02
N VAL A 224 -8.82 21.81 23.07
CA VAL A 224 -8.32 20.44 23.16
C VAL A 224 -7.56 20.03 21.88
N THR A 225 -8.07 20.37 20.69
CA THR A 225 -7.37 20.07 19.43
C THR A 225 -6.02 20.81 19.34
N VAL A 226 -5.98 22.09 19.71
CA VAL A 226 -4.74 22.88 19.76
C VAL A 226 -3.77 22.32 20.81
N GLY A 227 -4.27 21.90 21.97
CA GLY A 227 -3.46 21.27 23.02
C GLY A 227 -2.84 19.94 22.59
N ILE A 228 -3.59 19.10 21.87
CA ILE A 228 -3.09 17.83 21.31
C ILE A 228 -2.03 18.08 20.24
N CYS A 229 -2.23 19.07 19.35
CA CYS A 229 -1.23 19.45 18.36
C CYS A 229 0.06 20.00 19.01
N ALA A 230 -0.05 20.83 20.03
CA ALA A 230 1.10 21.36 20.77
C ALA A 230 1.87 20.25 21.52
N ALA A 231 1.16 19.32 22.15
CA ALA A 231 1.76 18.16 22.80
C ALA A 231 2.49 17.26 21.80
N ALA A 232 1.92 17.03 20.61
CA ALA A 232 2.56 16.26 19.54
C ALA A 232 3.87 16.92 19.05
N CYS A 233 3.90 18.25 18.89
CA CYS A 233 5.12 18.98 18.54
C CYS A 233 6.19 18.93 19.64
N LEU A 234 5.81 19.03 20.92
CA LEU A 234 6.75 18.94 22.05
C LEU A 234 7.33 17.53 22.22
N VAL A 235 6.51 16.49 22.03
CA VAL A 235 6.98 15.10 22.08
C VAL A 235 7.96 14.79 20.93
N TYR A 236 7.79 15.42 19.76
CA TYR A 236 8.73 15.29 18.65
C TYR A 236 10.09 15.95 18.90
N GLN A 237 10.18 16.97 19.76
CA GLN A 237 11.47 17.58 20.13
C GLN A 237 12.34 16.67 21.00
N ILE A 238 11.79 15.58 21.54
CA ILE A 238 12.58 14.59 22.29
C ILE A 238 13.51 13.85 21.31
N PRO A 239 14.84 13.87 21.50
CA PRO A 239 15.80 13.32 20.55
C PRO A 239 15.58 11.83 20.23
N ALA A 240 15.12 11.05 21.21
CA ALA A 240 14.79 9.63 21.04
C ALA A 240 13.58 9.41 20.12
N VAL A 241 12.60 10.32 20.13
CA VAL A 241 11.42 10.26 19.27
C VAL A 241 11.77 10.75 17.86
N ALA A 242 12.53 11.83 17.76
CA ALA A 242 13.02 12.33 16.46
C ALA A 242 13.87 11.28 15.73
N ALA A 243 14.72 10.53 16.46
CA ALA A 243 15.55 9.46 15.90
C ALA A 243 14.74 8.28 15.35
N LEU A 244 13.57 7.96 15.95
CA LEU A 244 12.68 6.90 15.45
C LEU A 244 12.03 7.27 14.10
N PHE A 245 11.82 8.55 13.84
CA PHE A 245 11.20 9.06 12.60
C PHE A 245 12.19 9.67 11.61
N ALA A 246 13.50 9.62 11.89
CA ALA A 246 14.53 10.25 11.05
C ALA A 246 14.61 9.65 9.63
N MET A 247 14.21 8.39 9.46
CA MET A 247 14.16 7.70 8.17
C MET A 247 12.83 7.89 7.44
N VAL A 248 11.83 8.49 8.09
CA VAL A 248 10.50 8.71 7.53
C VAL A 248 10.49 10.03 6.78
N LYS A 249 10.31 9.97 5.46
CA LYS A 249 9.97 11.13 4.64
C LYS A 249 8.47 11.10 4.40
N VAL A 250 7.81 12.25 4.58
CA VAL A 250 6.38 12.38 4.31
C VAL A 250 6.24 12.92 2.89
N PRO A 251 5.73 12.12 1.94
CA PRO A 251 5.35 12.64 0.64
C PRO A 251 4.12 13.53 0.84
N MET A 252 4.24 14.81 0.53
CA MET A 252 3.15 15.80 0.67
C MET A 252 2.17 15.73 -0.52
N VAL A 253 2.60 15.13 -1.62
CA VAL A 253 1.81 14.85 -2.81
C VAL A 253 2.11 13.42 -3.22
N THR A 254 1.10 12.56 -3.19
CA THR A 254 1.06 11.22 -3.81
C THR A 254 -0.06 11.17 -4.82
#